data_AF-A0A2W7Q2F7-F1
#
_entry.id   AF-A0A2W7Q2F7-F1
#
_cell.length_a   1.000
_cell.length_b   1.000
_cell.length_c   1.000
_cell.angle_alpha   90.00
_cell.angle_beta   90.00
_cell.angle_gamma   90.00
#
_symmetry.space_group_name_H-M   'P 1'
#
loop_
_entity.id
_entity.type
_entity.pdbx_description
1 polymer ?
#
loop_
_entity_poly.entity_id
_entity_poly.type
_entity_poly.pdbx_seq_one_letter_code
_entity_poly.pdbx_strand_id
1 'polypeptide(L)'
;MQVTQCQMGDALVITVLESRLDAAVAIVFKDIMREVHVEDGMRVILNLKQVQFLDSSGLGAIVGVMKLLGPTRPMEIAALTPAVRKLFRLTRMDTVFRIHDHAPVMADAGTPQISAAG
;
A
#
# COMPACT_ATOMS: atom_id res chain seq x y z
N MET A 1 4.25 -7.20 -11.18
CA MET A 1 3.44 -6.29 -10.35
C MET A 1 3.91 -4.87 -10.57
N GLN A 2 3.00 -3.92 -10.71
CA GLN A 2 3.33 -2.49 -10.89
C GLN A 2 2.82 -1.64 -9.73
N VAL A 3 3.67 -0.72 -9.26
CA VAL A 3 3.31 0.32 -8.30
C VAL A 3 3.83 1.67 -8.77
N THR A 4 3.22 2.76 -8.31
CA THR A 4 3.73 4.11 -8.50
C THR A 4 4.01 4.75 -7.15
N GLN A 5 5.06 5.56 -7.05
CA GLN A 5 5.44 6.24 -5.81
C GLN A 5 5.45 7.75 -5.99
N CYS A 6 4.83 8.50 -5.09
CA CYS A 6 4.86 9.96 -5.12
C CYS A 6 5.09 10.51 -3.71
N GLN A 7 6.11 11.35 -3.55
CA GLN A 7 6.33 12.06 -2.31
C GLN A 7 5.47 13.33 -2.28
N MET A 8 4.71 13.48 -1.20
CA MET A 8 3.80 14.59 -0.96
C MET A 8 4.03 15.13 0.45
N GLY A 9 4.85 16.17 0.55
CA GLY A 9 5.26 16.72 1.84
C GLY A 9 5.97 15.67 2.70
N ASP A 10 5.39 15.37 3.85
CA ASP A 10 5.86 14.39 4.84
C ASP A 10 5.35 12.96 4.61
N ALA A 11 4.69 12.70 3.47
CA ALA A 11 4.12 11.41 3.13
C ALA A 11 4.66 10.84 1.81
N LEU A 12 4.92 9.53 1.78
CA LEU A 12 5.15 8.77 0.55
C LEU A 12 3.86 8.03 0.18
N VAL A 13 3.26 8.38 -0.95
CA VAL A 13 2.08 7.71 -1.48
C VAL A 13 2.51 6.62 -2.43
N ILE A 14 2.17 5.37 -2.12
CA ILE A 14 2.43 4.20 -2.96
C ILE A 14 1.10 3.70 -3.47
N THR A 15 0.90 3.73 -4.79
CA THR A 15 -0.33 3.24 -5.42
C THR A 15 -0.09 1.88 -6.05
N VAL A 16 -0.88 0.90 -5.65
CA VAL A 16 -0.90 -0.43 -6.27
C VAL A 16 -1.72 -0.36 -7.55
N LEU A 17 -1.11 -0.71 -8.69
CA LEU A 17 -1.77 -0.70 -10.00
C LEU A 17 -2.37 -2.06 -10.39
N GLU A 18 -2.43 -2.99 -9.44
CA GLU A 18 -2.99 -4.32 -9.65
C GLU A 18 -4.44 -4.39 -9.18
N SER A 19 -5.27 -5.14 -9.91
CA SER A 19 -6.66 -5.38 -9.52
C SER A 19 -6.80 -6.40 -8.38
N ARG A 20 -5.76 -7.19 -8.13
CA ARG A 20 -5.76 -8.27 -7.14
C ARG A 20 -4.46 -8.32 -6.37
N LEU A 21 -4.55 -8.66 -5.09
CA LEU A 21 -3.42 -8.91 -4.21
C LEU A 21 -3.66 -10.25 -3.51
N ASP A 22 -3.17 -11.32 -4.10
CA ASP A 22 -3.28 -12.71 -3.65
C ASP A 22 -1.89 -13.31 -3.39
N ALA A 23 -1.79 -14.60 -3.10
CA ALA A 23 -0.52 -15.27 -2.80
C ALA A 23 0.59 -15.03 -3.84
N ALA A 24 0.26 -15.02 -5.14
CA ALA A 24 1.26 -14.83 -6.19
C ALA A 24 1.78 -13.39 -6.21
N VAL A 25 0.87 -12.42 -6.15
CA VAL A 25 1.21 -10.98 -6.17
C VAL A 25 1.85 -10.54 -4.84
N ALA A 26 1.46 -11.16 -3.73
CA ALA A 26 1.94 -10.84 -2.38
C ALA A 26 3.46 -10.98 -2.21
N ILE A 27 4.09 -11.96 -2.88
CA ILE A 27 5.54 -12.15 -2.83
C ILE A 27 6.22 -10.94 -3.45
N VAL A 28 5.86 -10.65 -4.69
CA VAL A 28 6.41 -9.55 -5.49
C VAL A 28 6.15 -8.19 -4.84
N PHE A 29 4.98 -7.99 -4.24
CA PHE A 29 4.65 -6.77 -3.50
C PHE A 29 5.64 -6.50 -2.37
N LYS A 30 5.96 -7.52 -1.58
CA LYS A 30 6.90 -7.36 -0.46
C LYS A 30 8.31 -7.05 -0.95
N ASP A 31 8.72 -7.62 -2.08
CA ASP A 31 10.05 -7.36 -2.66
C ASP A 31 10.14 -5.92 -3.18
N ILE A 32 9.14 -5.46 -3.93
CA ILE A 32 9.05 -4.05 -4.34
C ILE A 32 9.11 -3.11 -3.13
N MET A 33 8.33 -3.38 -2.07
CA MET A 33 8.29 -2.52 -0.88
C MET A 33 9.60 -2.56 -0.07
N ARG A 34 10.46 -3.57 -0.24
CA ARG A 34 11.81 -3.60 0.34
C ARG A 34 12.78 -2.68 -0.39
N GLU A 35 12.56 -2.46 -1.68
CA GLU A 35 13.40 -1.60 -2.52
C GLU A 35 12.99 -0.12 -2.43
N VAL A 36 11.77 0.16 -1.97
CA VAL A 36 11.32 1.54 -1.74
C VAL A 36 12.08 2.15 -0.57
N HIS A 37 12.85 3.21 -0.86
CA HIS A 37 13.50 4.00 0.17
C HIS A 37 12.49 4.92 0.86
N VAL A 38 12.37 4.80 2.18
CA VAL A 38 11.52 5.63 3.03
C VAL A 38 12.35 6.16 4.17
N GLU A 39 12.46 7.49 4.24
CA GLU A 39 13.17 8.20 5.30
C GLU A 39 12.43 8.08 6.65
N ASP A 40 13.17 8.05 7.75
CA ASP A 40 12.55 8.07 9.08
C ASP A 40 11.76 9.36 9.31
N GLY A 41 10.60 9.24 9.96
CA GLY A 41 9.65 10.34 10.16
C GLY A 41 8.68 10.54 8.99
N MET A 42 8.90 9.88 7.84
CA MET A 42 7.99 9.92 6.70
C MET A 42 6.87 8.88 6.85
N ARG A 43 5.61 9.31 6.72
CA ARG A 43 4.47 8.37 6.70
C ARG A 43 4.31 7.73 5.32
N VAL A 44 3.89 6.48 5.27
CA VAL A 44 3.64 5.75 4.01
C VAL A 44 2.14 5.57 3.84
N ILE A 45 1.57 6.07 2.75
CA ILE A 45 0.16 5.91 2.41
C ILE A 45 0.04 4.90 1.27
N LEU A 46 -0.49 3.71 1.57
CA LEU A 46 -0.77 2.69 0.56
C LEU A 46 -2.16 2.92 -0.05
N ASN A 47 -2.18 3.39 -1.29
CA ASN A 47 -3.39 3.61 -2.06
C ASN A 47 -3.82 2.31 -2.76
N LEU A 48 -4.99 1.79 -2.37
CA LEU A 48 -5.56 0.53 -2.84
C LEU A 48 -6.78 0.73 -3.75
N LYS A 49 -6.94 1.92 -4.36
CA LYS A 49 -8.09 2.26 -5.22
C LYS A 49 -8.34 1.27 -6.35
N GLN A 50 -7.28 0.65 -6.90
CA GLN A 50 -7.39 -0.30 -8.00
C GLN A 50 -7.60 -1.74 -7.53
N VAL A 51 -7.30 -2.05 -6.26
CA VAL A 51 -7.36 -3.41 -5.73
C VAL A 51 -8.82 -3.79 -5.44
N GLN A 52 -9.37 -4.66 -6.28
CA GLN A 52 -10.73 -5.18 -6.17
C GLN A 52 -10.79 -6.49 -5.38
N PHE A 53 -9.67 -7.22 -5.30
CA PHE A 53 -9.59 -8.50 -4.60
C PHE A 53 -8.37 -8.56 -3.68
N LEU A 54 -8.58 -9.03 -2.44
CA LEU A 54 -7.55 -9.27 -1.43
C LEU A 54 -7.90 -10.58 -0.71
N ASP A 55 -6.92 -11.48 -0.54
CA ASP A 55 -7.07 -12.70 0.28
C ASP A 55 -6.25 -12.61 1.59
N SER A 56 -6.12 -13.73 2.31
CA SER A 56 -5.32 -13.80 3.53
C SER A 56 -3.82 -13.57 3.29
N SER A 57 -3.30 -14.04 2.15
CA SER A 57 -1.89 -13.91 1.79
C SER A 57 -1.57 -12.46 1.44
N GLY A 58 -2.48 -11.80 0.72
CA GLY A 58 -2.35 -10.40 0.38
C GLY A 58 -2.45 -9.49 1.60
N LEU A 59 -3.41 -9.75 2.51
CA LEU A 59 -3.46 -9.02 3.77
C LEU A 59 -2.20 -9.26 4.61
N GLY A 60 -1.71 -10.50 4.66
CA GLY A 60 -0.44 -10.84 5.30
C GLY A 60 0.76 -10.10 4.70
N ALA A 61 0.74 -9.83 3.39
CA ALA A 61 1.77 -9.03 2.72
C ALA A 61 1.73 -7.56 3.16
N ILE A 62 0.54 -6.96 3.22
CA ILE A 62 0.35 -5.58 3.72
C ILE A 62 0.84 -5.46 5.17
N VAL A 63 0.47 -6.41 6.03
CA VAL A 63 0.95 -6.44 7.43
C VAL A 63 2.47 -6.66 7.50
N GLY A 64 3.03 -7.49 6.60
CA GLY A 64 4.48 -7.69 6.50
C GLY A 64 5.23 -6.41 6.16
N VAL A 65 4.69 -5.60 5.24
CA VAL A 65 5.25 -4.30 4.88
C VAL A 65 5.14 -3.30 6.03
N MET A 66 4.02 -3.24 6.73
CA MET A 66 3.87 -2.42 7.94
C MET A 66 4.96 -2.74 8.96
N LYS A 67 5.24 -4.03 9.20
CA LYS A 67 6.30 -4.47 10.11
C LYS A 67 7.70 -4.09 9.61
N LEU A 68 7.94 -4.17 8.30
CA LEU A 68 9.21 -3.78 7.68
C LEU A 68 9.49 -2.28 7.85
N LEU A 69 8.47 -1.43 7.67
CA LEU A 69 8.58 0.02 7.86
C LEU A 69 8.80 0.37 9.34
N GLY A 70 8.18 -0.38 10.25
CA GLY A 70 8.34 -0.16 11.69
C GLY A 70 7.73 1.16 12.17
N PRO A 71 7.97 1.54 13.43
CA PRO A 71 7.26 2.66 14.07
C PRO A 71 7.73 4.04 13.59
N THR A 72 8.94 4.17 13.04
CA THR A 72 9.49 5.45 12.55
C THR A 72 8.86 5.90 11.23
N ARG A 73 8.22 4.97 10.51
CA ARG A 73 7.65 5.18 9.18
C ARG A 73 6.22 4.63 9.15
N PRO A 74 5.28 5.31 9.83
CA PRO A 74 3.94 4.78 10.05
C PRO A 74 3.23 4.54 8.72
N MET A 75 2.56 3.40 8.61
CA MET A 75 1.83 2.99 7.42
C MET A 75 0.32 3.24 7.57
N GLU A 76 -0.26 3.92 6.60
CA GLU A 76 -1.68 4.25 6.49
C GLU A 76 -2.24 3.69 5.17
N ILE A 77 -3.56 3.50 5.11
CA ILE A 77 -4.24 2.91 3.95
C ILE A 77 -5.19 3.94 3.35
N ALA A 78 -5.28 4.01 2.03
CA ALA A 78 -6.20 4.91 1.34
C ALA A 78 -7.04 4.22 0.27
N ALA A 79 -8.26 4.75 0.06
CA ALA A 79 -9.13 4.43 -1.05
C ALA A 79 -9.47 2.93 -1.20
N LEU A 80 -9.81 2.27 -0.09
CA LEU A 80 -10.28 0.88 -0.13
C LEU A 80 -11.54 0.74 -0.99
N THR A 81 -11.51 -0.22 -1.93
CA THR A 81 -12.72 -0.66 -2.65
C THR A 81 -13.69 -1.35 -1.67
N PRO A 82 -15.00 -1.43 -1.98
CA PRO A 82 -15.99 -2.01 -1.07
C PRO A 82 -15.65 -3.44 -0.62
N ALA A 83 -15.16 -4.28 -1.53
CA ALA A 83 -14.77 -5.66 -1.23
C ALA A 83 -13.58 -5.72 -0.26
N VAL A 84 -12.52 -4.95 -0.53
CA VAL A 84 -11.34 -4.90 0.35
C VAL A 84 -11.67 -4.27 1.70
N ARG A 85 -12.51 -3.22 1.73
CA ARG A 85 -13.00 -2.60 2.97
C ARG A 85 -13.75 -3.60 3.85
N LYS A 86 -14.59 -4.45 3.26
CA LYS A 86 -15.30 -5.51 3.99
C LYS A 86 -14.31 -6.49 4.64
N LEU A 87 -13.28 -6.90 3.90
CA LEU A 87 -12.24 -7.77 4.44
C LEU A 87 -11.50 -7.11 5.62
N PHE A 88 -11.07 -5.86 5.47
CA PHE A 88 -10.38 -5.11 6.54
C PHE A 88 -11.22 -5.03 7.83
N ARG A 89 -12.53 -4.78 7.71
CA ARG A 89 -13.44 -4.79 8.87
C ARG A 89 -13.58 -6.17 9.50
N LEU A 90 -13.74 -7.21 8.69
CA LEU A 90 -13.87 -8.60 9.19
C LEU A 90 -12.62 -9.06 9.95
N THR A 91 -11.44 -8.60 9.52
CA THR A 91 -10.16 -8.93 10.14
C THR A 91 -9.69 -7.91 11.18
N ARG A 92 -10.53 -6.90 11.50
CA ARG A 92 -10.23 -5.81 12.44
C ARG A 92 -8.97 -5.01 12.08
N MET A 93 -8.63 -4.94 10.81
CA MET A 93 -7.48 -4.17 10.34
C MET A 93 -7.74 -2.66 10.37
N ASP A 94 -9.00 -2.24 10.47
CA ASP A 94 -9.39 -0.86 10.77
C ASP A 94 -9.00 -0.40 12.19
N THR A 95 -8.64 -1.31 13.10
CA THR A 95 -8.05 -0.96 14.39
C THR A 95 -6.52 -0.94 14.37
N VAL A 96 -5.91 -1.46 13.30
CA VAL A 96 -4.45 -1.55 13.13
C VAL A 96 -3.94 -0.42 12.25
N PHE A 97 -4.65 -0.14 11.16
CA PHE A 97 -4.29 0.89 10.20
C PHE A 97 -5.20 2.10 10.35
N ARG A 98 -4.62 3.30 10.19
CA ARG A 98 -5.40 4.47 9.83
C ARG A 98 -5.85 4.33 8.38
N ILE A 99 -7.16 4.43 8.14
CA ILE A 99 -7.75 4.26 6.80
C ILE A 99 -8.39 5.59 6.36
N HIS A 100 -8.01 6.05 5.18
CA HIS A 100 -8.55 7.23 4.51
C HIS A 100 -9.47 6.84 3.36
N ASP A 101 -10.53 7.60 3.14
CA ASP A 101 -11.47 7.32 2.04
C ASP A 101 -10.88 7.64 0.65
N HIS A 102 -9.93 8.58 0.59
CA HIS A 102 -9.24 8.97 -0.62
C HIS A 102 -7.73 9.08 -0.37
N ALA A 103 -6.93 8.79 -1.39
CA ALA A 103 -5.51 9.13 -1.37
C ALA A 103 -5.34 10.65 -1.58
N PRO A 104 -4.23 11.25 -1.11
CA PRO A 104 -3.90 12.63 -1.43
C PRO A 104 -3.95 12.88 -2.95
N VAL A 105 -4.46 14.04 -3.37
CA VAL A 105 -4.57 14.39 -4.80
C VAL A 105 -3.17 14.66 -5.34
N MET A 106 -2.71 13.81 -6.24
CA MET A 106 -1.43 13.99 -6.94
C MET A 106 -1.58 15.18 -7.90
N ALA A 107 -0.92 16.30 -7.62
CA ALA A 107 -0.75 17.34 -8.61
C ALA A 107 0.28 16.84 -9.63
N ASP A 108 -0.11 16.76 -10.90
CA ASP A 108 0.64 16.15 -12.00
C ASP A 108 2.14 16.48 -11.97
N ALA A 109 2.96 15.49 -11.59
CA ALA A 109 4.40 15.50 -11.82
C ALA A 109 4.94 14.06 -11.79
N GLY A 110 5.37 13.58 -12.97
CA GLY A 110 6.33 12.49 -13.21
C GLY A 110 6.51 11.46 -12.08
N THR A 111 5.48 10.68 -11.78
CA THR A 111 5.52 9.71 -10.68
C THR A 111 6.40 8.53 -11.08
N PRO A 112 7.51 8.25 -10.38
CA PRO A 112 8.30 7.06 -10.67
C PRO A 112 7.43 5.80 -10.55
N GLN A 113 7.42 5.00 -11.61
CA GLN A 113 6.78 3.70 -11.63
C GLN A 113 7.82 2.64 -11.31
N ILE A 114 7.55 1.83 -10.29
CA ILE A 114 8.38 0.67 -9.95
C ILE A 114 7.65 -0.57 -10.45
N SER A 115 8.34 -1.36 -11.26
CA SER A 115 7.86 -2.65 -11.74
C SER A 115 8.87 -3.70 -11.34
N ALA A 116 8.40 -4.77 -10.71
CA ALA A 116 9.20 -5.99 -10.64
C ALA A 116 9.24 -6.63 -12.03
N ALA A 117 10.44 -6.85 -12.55
CA ALA A 117 10.64 -7.72 -13.71
C ALA A 117 10.23 -9.15 -13.32
N GLY A 118 9.38 -9.77 -14.14
CA GLY A 118 8.86 -11.13 -13.90
C GLY A 118 9.92 -12.20 -14.02
#